data_AF-A0A067LVQ0-F1
#
_entry.id   AF-A0A067LVQ0-F1
#
_cell.length_a   1.000
_cell.length_b   1.000
_cell.length_c   1.000
_cell.angle_alpha   90.00
_cell.angle_beta   90.00
_cell.angle_gamma   90.00
#
_symmetry.space_group_name_H-M   'P 1'
#
loop_
_entity.id
_entity.type
_entity.pdbx_description
1 polymer ?
#
loop_
_entity_poly.entity_id
_entity_poly.type
_entity_poly.pdbx_seq_one_letter_code
_entity_poly.pdbx_strand_id
1 'polypeptide(L)'
;MIDTLKDTDVLDIATLIVGDFNAHHRLWATHSCARGTSARTKVRSWIDQNHLSIINPRHQPTFYSRVRGIQPTCINLVVTNPLFSATFRPTCTIGKAVPFADHTLITTKLNLSNDIAPPPKSHPFARHLDKDLYGAPSAL
;
A
#
# COMPACT_ATOMS: atom_id res chain seq x y z
N MET A 1 10.99 -19.39 0.51
CA MET A 1 10.63 -18.21 -0.32
C MET A 1 10.77 -16.88 0.46
N ILE A 2 11.45 -16.86 1.61
CA ILE A 2 11.68 -15.64 2.41
C ILE A 2 13.17 -15.22 2.36
N ASP A 3 14.08 -16.12 1.99
CA ASP A 3 15.52 -15.83 1.94
C ASP A 3 15.96 -14.93 0.78
N THR A 4 15.10 -14.70 -0.22
CA THR A 4 15.41 -13.87 -1.39
C THR A 4 15.33 -12.36 -1.12
N LEU A 5 14.77 -11.94 0.03
CA LEU A 5 14.56 -10.52 0.35
C LEU A 5 15.71 -9.90 1.17
N LYS A 6 16.71 -10.68 1.59
CA LYS A 6 17.82 -10.16 2.43
C LYS A 6 18.72 -9.16 1.73
N ASP A 7 18.80 -9.23 0.40
CA ASP A 7 19.64 -8.36 -0.43
C ASP A 7 18.82 -7.42 -1.33
N THR A 8 17.50 -7.38 -1.17
CA THR A 8 16.65 -6.51 -1.99
C THR A 8 16.52 -5.15 -1.33
N ASP A 9 17.11 -4.12 -1.94
CA ASP A 9 16.87 -2.75 -1.53
C ASP A 9 15.39 -2.40 -1.73
N VAL A 10 14.82 -1.65 -0.78
CA VAL A 10 13.43 -1.16 -0.86
C VAL A 10 13.21 -0.30 -2.11
N LEU A 11 14.28 0.19 -2.73
CA LEU A 11 14.28 0.95 -3.97
C LEU A 11 14.17 0.07 -5.23
N ASP A 12 14.63 -1.18 -5.19
CA ASP A 12 14.76 -2.04 -6.37
C ASP A 12 13.49 -2.84 -6.70
N ILE A 13 12.55 -2.90 -5.75
CA ILE A 13 11.25 -3.56 -5.91
C ILE A 13 10.11 -2.60 -5.66
N ALA A 14 9.03 -2.71 -6.43
CA ALA A 14 7.83 -1.92 -6.19
C ALA A 14 7.28 -2.23 -4.79
N THR A 15 7.41 -1.28 -3.86
CA THR A 15 7.14 -1.50 -2.44
C THR A 15 6.05 -0.57 -1.89
N LEU A 16 5.11 -1.17 -1.16
CA LEU A 16 4.10 -0.52 -0.32
C LEU A 16 4.26 -1.02 1.12
N ILE A 17 4.40 -0.11 2.07
CA ILE A 17 4.52 -0.42 3.49
C ILE A 17 3.34 0.23 4.21
N VAL A 18 2.60 -0.60 4.95
CA VAL A 18 1.47 -0.19 5.79
C VAL A 18 1.73 -0.68 7.20
N GLY A 19 1.61 0.18 8.19
CA GLY A 19 1.78 -0.25 9.57
C GLY A 19 1.53 0.84 10.59
N ASP A 20 1.56 0.42 11.86
CA ASP A 20 1.62 1.32 13.01
C ASP A 20 3.09 1.67 13.30
N PHE A 21 3.43 2.93 13.09
CA PHE A 21 4.79 3.44 13.32
C PHE A 21 4.96 4.00 14.73
N ASN A 22 3.86 4.20 15.46
CA ASN A 22 3.82 4.80 16.79
C ASN A 22 4.69 6.08 16.91
N ALA A 23 4.70 6.88 15.84
CA ALA A 23 5.57 8.04 15.68
C ALA A 23 4.78 9.27 15.24
N HIS A 24 5.00 10.39 15.92
CA HIS A 24 4.31 11.65 15.63
C HIS A 24 5.23 12.64 14.91
N HIS A 25 4.82 13.10 13.72
CA HIS A 25 5.54 14.13 12.98
C HIS A 25 4.58 15.05 12.22
N ARG A 26 4.93 16.33 12.10
CA ARG A 26 4.12 17.37 11.45
C ARG A 26 3.76 17.10 9.99
N LEU A 27 4.49 16.19 9.33
CA LEU A 27 4.22 15.82 7.93
C LEU A 27 2.99 14.93 7.78
N TRP A 28 2.61 14.18 8.82
CA TRP A 28 1.48 13.25 8.76
C TRP A 28 0.46 13.45 9.90
N ALA A 29 0.88 13.98 11.05
CA ALA A 29 -0.01 14.32 12.17
C ALA A 29 -0.21 15.84 12.28
N THR A 30 -1.41 16.25 12.69
CA THR A 30 -1.79 17.67 12.92
C THR A 30 -1.02 18.31 14.07
N HIS A 31 -0.69 17.52 15.08
CA HIS A 31 0.05 17.97 16.26
C HIS A 31 1.22 17.02 16.51
N SER A 32 2.40 17.59 16.71
CA SER A 32 3.53 16.80 17.20
C SER A 32 3.36 16.56 18.70
N CYS A 33 3.27 15.30 19.12
CA CYS A 33 3.33 14.98 20.54
C CYS A 33 4.75 15.26 21.07
N ALA A 34 4.85 15.80 22.28
CA ALA A 34 6.14 16.01 22.95
C ALA A 34 6.83 14.69 23.34
N ARG A 35 6.09 13.57 23.41
CA ARG A 35 6.62 12.23 23.70
C ARG A 35 7.21 11.58 22.43
N GLY A 36 8.39 10.97 22.55
CA GLY A 36 8.95 10.11 21.49
C GLY A 36 9.75 10.82 20.39
N THR A 37 10.57 11.82 20.75
CA THR A 37 11.42 12.56 19.79
C THR A 37 12.37 11.66 18.99
N SER A 38 12.80 10.51 19.53
CA SER A 38 13.67 9.56 18.83
C SER A 38 12.94 8.77 17.74
N ALA A 39 11.73 8.28 18.02
CA ALA A 39 10.93 7.51 17.06
C ALA A 39 10.57 8.35 15.83
N ARG A 40 10.10 9.59 16.03
CA ARG A 40 9.80 10.51 14.91
C ARG A 40 11.02 10.77 14.03
N THR A 41 12.20 10.97 14.63
CA THR A 41 13.44 11.25 13.89
C THR A 41 13.86 10.01 13.11
N LYS A 42 13.83 8.83 13.73
CA LYS A 42 14.17 7.56 13.06
C LYS A 42 13.26 7.28 11.87
N VAL A 43 11.94 7.37 12.06
CA VAL A 43 10.97 7.14 10.97
C VAL A 43 11.14 8.18 9.87
N ARG A 44 11.35 9.46 10.23
CA ARG A 44 11.56 10.51 9.23
C ARG A 44 12.86 10.30 8.44
N SER A 45 13.98 10.02 9.12
CA SER A 45 15.25 9.75 8.47
C SER A 45 15.18 8.52 7.57
N TRP A 46 14.51 7.45 8.01
CA TRP A 46 14.29 6.27 7.19
C TRP A 46 13.48 6.58 5.92
N ILE A 47 12.39 7.35 6.04
CA ILE A 47 11.60 7.80 4.87
C ILE A 47 12.47 8.60 3.89
N ASP A 48 13.30 9.53 4.40
CA ASP A 48 14.14 10.40 3.57
C ASP A 48 15.27 9.63 2.87
N GLN A 49 15.96 8.75 3.60
CA GLN A 49 17.06 7.94 3.07
C GLN A 49 16.60 6.97 1.98
N ASN A 50 15.37 6.49 2.06
CA ASN A 50 14.80 5.53 1.12
C ASN A 50 13.87 6.18 0.09
N HIS A 51 13.89 7.51 -0.02
CA HIS A 51 13.06 8.28 -0.97
C HIS A 51 11.58 7.89 -0.96
N LEU A 52 11.04 7.57 0.22
CA LEU A 52 9.66 7.09 0.37
C LEU A 52 8.68 8.27 0.40
N SER A 53 7.51 8.05 -0.20
CA SER A 53 6.40 8.99 -0.18
C SER A 53 5.31 8.51 0.77
N ILE A 54 4.90 9.38 1.69
CA ILE A 54 3.72 9.16 2.54
C ILE A 54 2.48 9.49 1.72
N ILE A 55 1.59 8.51 1.54
CA ILE A 55 0.37 8.69 0.74
C ILE A 55 -0.89 8.90 1.58
N ASN A 56 -0.78 8.88 2.92
CA ASN A 56 -1.88 9.26 3.81
C ASN A 56 -2.48 10.62 3.42
N PRO A 57 -3.81 10.78 3.50
CA PRO A 57 -4.42 12.10 3.53
C PRO A 57 -3.80 12.94 4.65
N ARG A 58 -3.41 14.18 4.32
CA ARG A 58 -2.77 15.08 5.30
C ARG A 58 -3.68 15.29 6.51
N HIS A 59 -3.10 15.18 7.70
CA HIS A 59 -3.72 15.54 8.97
C HIS A 59 -4.96 14.72 9.35
N GLN A 60 -5.26 13.62 8.65
CA GLN A 60 -6.34 12.71 9.05
C GLN A 60 -5.86 11.77 10.17
N PRO A 61 -6.55 11.74 11.33
CA PRO A 61 -6.17 10.87 12.43
C PRO A 61 -6.37 9.40 12.09
N THR A 62 -5.39 8.59 12.48
CA THR A 62 -5.45 7.12 12.39
C THR A 62 -5.59 6.45 13.75
N PHE A 63 -5.48 7.24 14.82
CA PHE A 63 -5.52 6.79 16.20
C PHE A 63 -6.30 7.76 17.09
N TYR A 64 -7.17 7.21 17.92
CA TYR A 64 -8.10 7.88 18.82
C TYR A 64 -7.94 7.28 20.22
N SER A 65 -7.07 7.90 21.03
CA SER A 65 -6.87 7.47 22.41
C SER A 65 -8.17 7.59 23.22
N ARG A 66 -8.44 6.59 24.07
CA ARG A 66 -9.55 6.62 25.03
C ARG A 66 -9.24 7.48 26.26
N VAL A 67 -7.99 7.92 26.42
CA VAL A 67 -7.58 8.78 27.53
C VAL A 67 -8.10 10.20 27.29
N ARG A 68 -8.83 10.73 28.28
CA ARG A 68 -9.37 12.09 28.21
C ARG A 68 -8.26 13.12 27.96
N GLY A 69 -8.54 14.06 27.05
CA GLY A 69 -7.63 15.17 26.73
C GLY A 69 -6.53 14.82 25.72
N ILE A 70 -6.39 13.56 25.30
CA ILE A 70 -5.48 13.20 24.21
C ILE A 70 -6.17 13.47 22.87
N GLN A 71 -5.55 14.34 22.05
CA GLN A 71 -6.06 14.66 20.72
C GLN A 71 -5.87 13.47 19.76
N PRO A 72 -6.83 13.22 18.85
CA PRO A 72 -6.65 12.27 17.76
C PRO A 72 -5.39 12.58 16.95
N THR A 73 -4.72 11.55 16.47
CA THR A 73 -3.40 11.69 15.85
C THR A 73 -3.18 10.65 14.74
N CYS A 74 -2.17 10.88 13.92
CA CYS A 74 -1.78 9.99 12.83
C CYS A 74 -0.46 9.29 13.22
N ILE A 75 -0.52 7.98 13.42
CA ILE A 75 0.62 7.11 13.75
C ILE A 75 0.69 5.88 12.84
N ASN A 76 -0.38 5.57 12.12
CA ASN A 76 -0.41 4.53 11.12
C ASN A 76 -0.10 5.16 9.76
N LEU A 77 0.93 4.70 9.08
CA LEU A 77 1.37 5.27 7.81
C LEU A 77 1.23 4.26 6.67
N VAL A 78 0.98 4.82 5.50
CA VAL A 78 1.10 4.17 4.20
C VAL A 78 2.20 4.89 3.45
N VAL A 79 3.31 4.20 3.23
CA VAL A 79 4.46 4.74 2.51
C VAL A 79 4.80 3.87 1.31
N THR A 80 5.27 4.51 0.25
CA THR A 80 5.60 3.82 -1.02
C THR A 80 6.90 4.35 -1.58
N ASN A 81 7.63 3.51 -2.29
CA ASN A 81 8.76 3.96 -3.07
C ASN A 81 8.32 4.56 -4.44
N PRO A 82 9.19 5.29 -5.14
CA PRO A 82 8.85 5.90 -6.43
C PRO A 82 8.39 4.88 -7.48
N LEU A 83 9.01 3.69 -7.50
CA LEU A 83 8.65 2.62 -8.42
C LEU A 83 7.19 2.17 -8.24
N PHE A 84 6.77 1.88 -7.01
CA PHE A 84 5.39 1.51 -6.70
C PHE A 84 4.40 2.63 -7.02
N SER A 85 4.77 3.87 -6.70
CA SER A 85 3.95 5.05 -7.02
C SER A 85 3.73 5.22 -8.52
N ALA A 86 4.78 5.04 -9.32
CA ALA A 86 4.71 5.14 -10.77
C ALA A 86 3.87 4.02 -11.40
N THR A 87 4.03 2.78 -10.92
CA THR A 87 3.34 1.61 -11.45
C THR A 87 1.86 1.58 -11.06
N PHE A 88 1.54 1.75 -9.78
CA PHE A 88 0.20 1.47 -9.26
C PHE A 88 -0.63 2.70 -8.92
N ARG A 89 -0.03 3.90 -8.94
CA ARG A 89 -0.69 5.18 -8.63
C ARG A 89 -1.60 5.07 -7.39
N PRO A 90 -1.06 4.61 -6.25
CA PRO A 90 -1.87 4.24 -5.11
C PRO A 90 -2.56 5.47 -4.52
N THR A 91 -3.79 5.26 -4.06
CA THR A 91 -4.52 6.27 -3.27
C THR A 91 -4.82 5.70 -1.90
N CYS A 92 -4.83 6.56 -0.88
CA CYS A 92 -5.10 6.18 0.50
C CYS A 92 -6.27 6.99 1.05
N THR A 93 -7.17 6.32 1.78
CA THR A 93 -8.26 6.96 2.52
C THR A 93 -8.29 6.44 3.95
N ILE A 94 -8.59 7.33 4.90
CA ILE A 94 -8.75 6.98 6.31
C ILE A 94 -10.24 6.89 6.63
N GLY A 95 -10.64 5.79 7.25
CA GLY A 95 -12.00 5.53 7.70
C GLY A 95 -12.38 6.40 8.91
N LYS A 96 -13.65 6.28 9.32
CA LYS A 96 -14.16 6.95 10.52
C LYS A 96 -13.70 6.20 11.79
N ALA A 97 -13.61 6.93 12.90
CA ALA A 97 -13.47 6.32 14.22
C ALA A 97 -14.65 5.38 14.50
N VAL A 98 -14.36 4.22 15.10
CA VAL A 98 -15.37 3.24 15.50
C VAL A 98 -15.31 3.05 17.02
N PRO A 99 -16.44 2.77 17.71
CA PRO A 99 -16.47 2.72 19.17
C PRO A 99 -15.59 1.63 19.80
N PHE A 100 -15.32 0.56 19.05
CA PHE A 100 -14.66 -0.65 19.55
C PHE A 100 -13.15 -0.70 19.25
N ALA A 101 -12.61 0.21 18.44
CA ALA A 101 -11.18 0.28 18.12
C ALA A 101 -10.66 1.71 18.25
N ASP A 102 -9.45 1.85 18.79
CA ASP A 102 -8.72 3.11 18.85
C ASP A 102 -7.94 3.40 17.55
N HIS A 103 -7.75 2.42 16.67
CA HIS A 103 -7.22 2.62 15.32
C HIS A 103 -8.34 2.71 14.28
N THR A 104 -8.20 3.58 13.27
CA THR A 104 -9.13 3.63 12.13
C THR A 104 -8.67 2.75 10.99
N LEU A 105 -9.65 2.29 10.21
CA LEU A 105 -9.39 1.58 8.96
C LEU A 105 -8.60 2.46 8.00
N ILE A 106 -7.55 1.89 7.42
CA ILE A 106 -6.84 2.49 6.28
C ILE A 106 -7.18 1.67 5.05
N THR A 107 -7.57 2.36 3.97
CA THR A 107 -7.84 1.71 2.68
C THR A 107 -6.87 2.26 1.65
N THR A 108 -6.12 1.37 1.01
CA THR A 108 -5.25 1.69 -0.12
C THR A 108 -5.84 1.09 -1.38
N LYS A 109 -6.07 1.92 -2.40
CA LYS A 109 -6.52 1.46 -3.73
C LYS A 109 -5.34 1.48 -4.68
N LEU A 110 -5.16 0.38 -5.41
CA LEU A 110 -4.12 0.22 -6.41
C LEU A 110 -4.75 0.26 -7.79
N ASN A 111 -4.15 0.99 -8.72
CA ASN A 111 -4.46 0.91 -10.13
C ASN A 111 -3.58 -0.18 -10.73
N LEU A 112 -4.14 -1.38 -10.90
CA LEU A 112 -3.51 -2.40 -11.70
C LEU A 112 -3.80 -2.04 -13.16
N SER A 113 -2.82 -1.45 -13.86
CA SER A 113 -2.97 -1.25 -15.29
C SER A 113 -3.20 -2.63 -15.92
N ASN A 114 -4.36 -2.77 -16.58
CA ASN A 114 -4.58 -3.83 -17.57
C ASN A 114 -3.73 -3.53 -18.80
N ASP A 115 -2.40 -3.42 -18.65
CA ASP A 115 -1.51 -3.83 -19.73
C ASP A 115 -1.71 -5.35 -19.85
N ILE A 116 -2.85 -5.70 -20.44
CA ILE A 116 -3.11 -7.00 -21.03
C ILE A 116 -1.93 -7.13 -21.98
N ALA A 117 -0.90 -7.86 -21.55
CA ALA A 117 0.06 -8.42 -22.46
C ALA A 117 -0.78 -8.92 -23.64
N PRO A 118 -0.55 -8.45 -24.88
CA PRO A 118 -1.38 -8.84 -26.00
C PRO A 118 -1.54 -10.35 -25.93
N PRO A 119 -2.77 -10.89 -26.05
CA PRO A 119 -3.00 -12.32 -25.90
C PRO A 119 -1.90 -13.02 -26.70
N PRO A 120 -1.16 -13.98 -26.10
CA PRO A 120 0.02 -14.55 -26.72
C PRO A 120 -0.36 -14.89 -28.15
N LYS A 121 0.33 -14.31 -29.14
CA LYS A 121 0.06 -14.56 -30.56
C LYS A 121 -0.06 -16.06 -30.70
N SER A 122 -1.28 -16.55 -30.98
CA SER A 122 -1.54 -17.97 -31.05
C SER A 122 -0.48 -18.58 -31.95
N HIS A 123 0.39 -19.42 -31.38
CA HIS A 123 1.37 -20.14 -32.17
C HIS A 123 0.57 -20.86 -33.27
N PRO A 124 1.01 -20.89 -34.54
CA PRO A 124 0.24 -21.52 -35.63
C PRO A 124 -0.14 -22.99 -35.37
N PHE A 125 0.50 -23.64 -34.38
CA PHE A 125 0.15 -24.98 -33.90
C PHE A 125 -1.14 -25.07 -33.06
N ALA A 126 -1.63 -23.97 -32.48
CA ALA A 126 -2.87 -23.98 -31.70
C ALA A 126 -4.13 -24.22 -32.57
N ARG A 127 -4.03 -24.05 -33.90
CA ARG A 127 -5.15 -24.33 -34.83
C ARG A 127 -5.44 -25.81 -35.05
N HIS A 128 -4.64 -26.72 -34.50
CA HIS A 128 -4.89 -28.17 -34.63
C HIS A 128 -5.65 -28.78 -33.45
N LEU A 129 -5.81 -28.07 -32.33
CA LEU A 129 -6.55 -28.59 -31.16
C LEU A 129 -8.03 -28.17 -31.13
N ASP A 130 -8.43 -27.16 -31.91
CA ASP A 130 -9.83 -26.69 -31.95
C ASP A 130 -10.77 -27.59 -32.77
N LYS A 131 -10.24 -28.54 -33.57
CA LYS A 131 -11.08 -29.48 -34.33
C LYS A 131 -11.55 -30.69 -33.52
N ASP A 132 -10.86 -31.03 -32.42
CA ASP A 132 -11.17 -32.24 -31.66
C ASP A 132 -12.13 -31.97 -30.46
N LEU A 133 -12.40 -30.71 -30.12
CA LEU A 133 -13.26 -30.34 -28.98
C LEU A 133 -14.66 -29.83 -29.38
N TYR A 134 -14.88 -29.44 -30.64
CA TYR A 134 -16.17 -28.87 -31.10
C TYR A 134 -16.84 -29.65 -32.23
N GLY A 135 -16.36 -30.86 -32.53
CA GLY A 135 -16.90 -31.74 -33.58
C GLY A 135 -17.85 -32.82 -33.06
N ALA A 136 -18.93 -32.46 -32.37
CA ALA A 136 -20.07 -33.38 -32.17
C ALA A 136 -21.39 -32.63 -32.43
N PRO A 137 -22.21 -33.07 -33.40
CA PRO A 137 -23.39 -32.35 -33.85
C PRO A 137 -24.57 -32.49 -32.87
N SER A 138 -25.35 -31.42 -32.81
CA SER A 138 -26.63 -31.28 -32.12
C SER A 138 -27.62 -32.41 -32.45
N ALA A 139 -28.21 -33.03 -31.43
CA ALA A 139 -29.43 -33.82 -31.55
C ALA A 139 -30.34 -33.55 -30.34
N LEU A 140 -31.33 -32.68 -30.55
CA LEU A 140 -32.77 -32.85 -30.28
C LEU A 140 -33.53 -31.65 -30.85
#